data_AF-A0AAD8EA38-F1
#
_entry.id   AF-A0AAD8EA38-F1
#
_cell.length_a   1.000
_cell.length_b   1.000
_cell.length_c   1.000
_cell.angle_alpha   90.00
_cell.angle_beta   90.00
_cell.angle_gamma   90.00
#
_symmetry.space_group_name_H-M   'P 1'
#
loop_
_entity.id
_entity.type
_entity.pdbx_description
1 polymer ?
#
loop_
_entity_poly.entity_id
_entity_poly.type
_entity_poly.pdbx_seq_one_letter_code
_entity_poly.pdbx_strand_id
1 'polypeptide(L)' 'MIHMLDILEDYCHWRGYNYCRLDGQTTHEDRQRQINEYNTPSSEKFIFMLSTRAGGLGINLATADVIIIYDSD' A
#
# COMPACT_ATOMS: atom_id res chain seq x y z
N MET A 1 0.76 -5.45 13.82
CA MET A 1 1.42 -6.43 12.94
C MET A 1 2.13 -5.70 11.81
N ILE A 2 3.37 -5.26 12.01
CA ILE A 2 4.18 -4.57 10.97
C ILE A 2 5.06 -5.58 10.22
N HIS A 3 5.52 -6.60 10.95
CA HIS A 3 6.34 -7.71 10.42
C HIS A 3 5.73 -8.44 9.22
N MET A 4 4.40 -8.48 9.10
CA MET A 4 3.76 -9.13 7.96
C MET A 4 3.87 -8.30 6.68
N LEU A 5 3.76 -6.97 6.78
CA LEU A 5 4.00 -6.10 5.62
C LEU A 5 5.46 -6.17 5.18
N ASP A 6 6.40 -6.31 6.12
CA ASP A 6 7.83 -6.51 5.79
C ASP A 6 8.03 -7.80 4.97
N ILE A 7 7.37 -8.91 5.33
CA ILE A 7 7.47 -10.18 4.57
C ILE A 7 6.81 -10.05 3.18
N LEU A 8 5.66 -9.38 3.09
CA LEU A 8 5.00 -9.14 1.81
C LEU A 8 5.82 -8.21 0.91
N GLU A 9 6.55 -7.28 1.50
CA GLU A 9 7.50 -6.42 0.82
C GLU A 9 8.65 -7.22 0.20
N ASP A 10 9.27 -8.12 0.97
CA ASP A 10 10.29 -9.05 0.47
C ASP A 10 9.75 -9.91 -0.67
N TYR A 11 8.50 -10.38 -0.56
CA TYR A 11 7.85 -11.13 -1.63
C TYR A 11 7.64 -10.29 -2.90
N CYS A 12 7.21 -9.03 -2.77
CA CYS A 12 7.06 -8.13 -3.91
C CYS A 12 8.39 -7.88 -4.61
N HIS A 13 9.46 -7.66 -3.84
CA HIS A 13 10.83 -7.53 -4.36
C HIS A 13 11.25 -8.79 -5.13
N TRP A 14 11.07 -9.97 -4.53
CA TRP A 14 11.43 -11.24 -5.17
C TRP A 14 10.67 -11.49 -6.47
N ARG A 15 9.40 -11.10 -6.54
CA ARG A 15 8.54 -11.26 -7.73
C ARG A 15 8.70 -10.15 -8.76
N GLY A 16 9.41 -9.07 -8.43
CA GLY A 16 9.50 -7.87 -9.27
C GLY A 16 8.18 -7.11 -9.37
N TYR A 17 7.33 -7.18 -8.36
CA TYR A 17 6.10 -6.38 -8.29
C TYR A 17 6.41 -5.01 -7.71
N ASN A 18 6.13 -3.96 -8.48
CA ASN A 18 6.20 -2.60 -8.00
C ASN A 18 5.05 -2.33 -7.02
N TYR A 19 5.36 -1.76 -5.86
CA TYR A 19 4.38 -1.53 -4.81
C TYR A 19 4.51 -0.15 -4.14
N CYS A 20 3.46 0.22 -3.43
CA CYS A 20 3.43 1.28 -2.43
C CYS A 20 3.14 0.66 -1.05
N ARG A 21 3.64 1.27 0.02
CA ARG A 21 3.42 0.82 1.40
C ARG A 21 3.08 2.01 2.28
N LEU A 22 1.96 1.89 2.98
CA LEU A 22 1.51 2.89 3.92
C LEU A 22 1.17 2.22 5.25
N ASP A 23 1.94 2.58 6.27
CA ASP A 23 1.76 2.14 7.65
C ASP A 23 1.77 3.33 8.63
N GLY A 24 1.76 3.03 9.93
CA GLY A 24 1.72 4.05 10.97
C GLY A 24 3.01 4.87 11.12
N GLN A 25 4.10 4.48 10.46
CA GLN A 25 5.37 5.21 10.49
C GLN A 25 5.54 6.12 9.27
N THR A 26 4.69 5.98 8.25
CA THR A 26 4.73 6.82 7.05
C THR A 26 4.32 8.26 7.39
N THR A 27 5.16 9.23 7.00
CA THR A 27 4.88 10.65 7.18
C THR A 27 3.64 11.09 6.40
N HIS A 28 3.04 12.22 6.78
CA HIS A 28 1.88 12.76 6.06
C HIS A 28 2.21 13.12 4.60
N GLU A 29 3.40 13.66 4.33
CA GLU A 29 3.84 14.02 2.99
C GLU A 29 4.05 12.77 2.12
N ASP A 30 4.76 11.76 2.64
CA ASP A 30 4.97 10.51 1.91
C ASP A 30 3.68 9.74 1.67
N ARG A 31 2.74 9.81 2.61
CA ARG A 31 1.40 9.24 2.44
C ARG A 31 0.73 9.79 1.19
N GLN A 32 0.66 11.11 1.05
CA GLN A 32 0.00 11.73 -0.10
C GLN A 32 0.74 11.44 -1.40
N ARG A 33 2.08 11.46 -1.37
CA ARG A 33 2.91 11.12 -2.52
C ARG A 33 2.62 9.71 -3.04
N GLN A 34 2.60 8.71 -2.16
CA GLN A 34 2.35 7.32 -2.56
C GLN A 34 0.92 7.11 -3.08
N ILE A 35 -0.08 7.76 -2.49
CA ILE A 35 -1.47 7.72 -2.99
C ILE A 35 -1.54 8.31 -4.40
N ASN A 36 -0.86 9.44 -4.64
CA ASN A 36 -0.82 10.07 -5.96
C ASN A 36 -0.10 9.19 -6.98
N GLU A 37 1.06 8.60 -6.62
CA GLU A 37 1.81 7.68 -7.48
C GLU A 37 0.96 6.47 -7.90
N TYR A 38 0.20 5.89 -6.98
CA TYR A 38 -0.68 4.76 -7.27
C TYR A 38 -1.87 5.13 -8.16
N ASN A 39 -2.48 6.31 -7.93
CA ASN A 39 -3.61 6.78 -8.73
C ASN A 39 -3.22 7.44 -10.06
N THR A 40 -1.93 7.65 -10.31
CA THR A 40 -1.46 8.28 -11.55
C THR A 40 -1.87 7.42 -12.75
N PRO A 41 -2.37 8.03 -13.85
CA PRO A 41 -2.67 7.28 -15.06
C PRO A 41 -1.45 6.49 -15.54
N SER A 42 -1.63 5.20 -15.79
CA SER A 42 -0.53 4.28 -16.16
C SER A 42 0.53 4.08 -15.07
N SER A 43 0.14 4.19 -13.79
CA SER A 43 1.03 3.82 -12.68
C SER A 43 1.56 2.39 -12.87
N GLU A 44 2.87 2.21 -12.70
CA GLU A 44 3.48 0.89 -12.70
C GLU A 44 3.30 0.17 -11.35
N LYS A 45 2.71 0.83 -10.35
CA LYS A 45 2.47 0.27 -9.02
C LYS A 45 1.34 -0.75 -9.08
N PHE A 46 1.69 -2.03 -8.96
CA PHE A 46 0.73 -3.14 -9.01
C PHE A 46 0.05 -3.38 -7.66
N ILE A 47 0.77 -3.19 -6.55
CA ILE A 47 0.27 -3.49 -5.19
C ILE A 47 0.31 -2.23 -4.34
N PHE A 48 -0.76 -1.99 -3.57
CA PHE A 48 -0.75 -1.00 -2.49
C PHE A 48 -0.97 -1.72 -1.16
N MET A 49 0.07 -1.78 -0.33
CA MET A 49 0.02 -2.40 1.00
C MET A 49 -0.40 -1.39 2.07
N LEU A 50 -1.42 -1.78 2.85
CA LEU A 50 -1.98 -0.97 3.92
C LEU A 50 -1.96 -1.74 5.24
N SER A 51 -1.55 -1.06 6.32
CA SER A 51 -1.94 -1.52 7.66
C SER A 51 -3.37 -1.05 7.97
N THR A 52 -4.17 -1.90 8.63
CA THR A 52 -5.58 -1.61 8.97
C THR A 52 -5.75 -0.29 9.74
N ARG A 53 -4.83 0.02 10.65
CA ARG A 53 -4.82 1.30 11.38
C ARG A 53 -4.56 2.52 10.50
N ALA A 54 -3.79 2.37 9.43
CA ALA A 54 -3.44 3.49 8.57
C ALA A 54 -4.47 3.74 7.45
N GLY A 55 -5.26 2.73 7.09
CA GLY A 55 -6.37 2.83 6.13
C GLY A 55 -7.62 3.52 6.68
N GLY A 56 -7.84 3.51 7.99
CA GLY A 56 -9.01 4.13 8.64
C GLY A 56 -9.01 5.68 8.66
N LEU A 57 -7.96 6.33 8.15
CA LEU A 57 -7.75 7.78 8.22
C LEU A 57 -8.15 8.56 6.95
N GLY A 58 -8.95 7.95 6.06
CA GLY A 58 -9.40 8.60 4.83
C GLY A 58 -8.33 8.54 3.74
N ILE A 59 -8.26 7.39 3.07
CA ILE A 59 -7.46 7.19 1.85
C ILE A 59 -8.41 7.03 0.66
N ASN A 60 -7.97 7.46 -0.51
CA ASN A 60 -8.72 7.27 -1.75
C ASN A 60 -7.83 6.58 -2.78
N LEU A 61 -8.05 5.28 -2.98
CA LEU A 61 -7.36 4.45 -3.96
C LEU A 61 -8.31 4.14 -5.12
N ALA A 62 -8.72 5.18 -5.85
CA ALA A 62 -9.77 5.10 -6.85
C ALA A 62 -9.40 4.25 -8.08
N THR A 63 -8.11 4.02 -8.32
CA THR A 63 -7.62 3.17 -9.41
C THR A 63 -7.54 1.70 -9.05
N ALA A 64 -7.72 1.32 -7.78
CA ALA A 64 -7.78 -0.07 -7.36
C ALA A 64 -9.16 -0.68 -7.65
N ASP A 65 -9.18 -1.93 -8.08
CA ASP A 65 -10.38 -2.72 -8.39
C ASP A 65 -10.50 -3.98 -7.52
N VAL A 66 -9.37 -4.50 -7.01
CA VAL A 66 -9.32 -5.69 -6.16
C VAL A 66 -8.79 -5.34 -4.76
N ILE A 67 -9.49 -5.84 -3.74
CA ILE A 67 -9.12 -5.67 -2.34
C ILE A 67 -8.91 -7.06 -1.71
N ILE A 68 -7.76 -7.25 -1.08
CA ILE A 68 -7.43 -8.46 -0.32
C ILE A 68 -7.28 -8.08 1.15
N ILE A 69 -8.13 -8.65 2.00
CA ILE A 69 -8.00 -8.56 3.45
C ILE A 69 -7.14 -9.75 3.88
N TYR A 70 -5.87 -9.51 4.18
CA TYR A 70 -4.94 -10.58 4.54
C TYR A 70 -5.15 -11.08 5.96
N ASP A 71 -5.26 -10.15 6.90
CA ASP A 71 -5.57 -10.44 8.29
C ASP A 71 -6.85 -9.70 8.67
N SER A 72 -7.82 -10.47 9.14
CA SER A 72 -9.10 -9.97 9.61
C SER A 72 -9.01 -9.95 11.12
N ASP A 73 -8.59 -8.81 11.67
CA ASP A 73 -8.80 -8.53 13.10
C ASP A 73 -10.31 -8.43 13.37
#